data_AF-A0A6P8LS26-F1
#
_entry.id   AF-A0A6P8LS26-F1
#
_cell.length_a   1.000
_cell.length_b   1.000
_cell.length_c   1.000
_cell.angle_alpha   90.00
_cell.angle_beta   90.00
_cell.angle_gamma   90.00
#
_symmetry.space_group_name_H-M   'P 1'
#
loop_
_entity.id
_entity.type
_entity.pdbx_description
1 polymer ?
#
loop_
_entity_poly.entity_id
_entity_poly.type
_entity_poly.pdbx_seq_one_letter_code
_entity_poly.pdbx_strand_id
1 'polypeptide(L)'
;YSCFIFSQIASTAKSRGDYDEAVNFYTKALQEVFPYCELSAILYSNRAKALGCLQMYEESLIDIDRAIEISTNTALTKHFKDTKMDLEKKASRPHTKQNNRNHFEDIPSLSHNENKDIPGMSDAVRLVHSTKYGVNFEATKPIGTGDVILIEKPQVTSIIQTDVDVARMCYYCLRDYRALLPCERCNSALYCSKECRAKAYEEYHRFQCNSKNFPDDVQFVIILLMKITENGEKLAEAIKYCEKLDTMSSGRKLCG
;
A
#
# COMPACT_ATOMS: atom_id res chain seq x y z
N TYR A 1 -25.72 -4.65 -1.33
CA TYR A 1 -26.43 -3.38 -1.57
C TYR A 1 -25.46 -2.19 -1.72
N SER A 2 -24.39 -2.12 -0.92
CA SER A 2 -23.36 -1.06 -0.95
C SER A 2 -22.67 -0.85 -2.31
N CYS A 3 -22.29 -1.92 -3.02
CA CYS A 3 -21.68 -1.82 -4.36
C CYS A 3 -22.52 -0.99 -5.36
N PHE A 4 -23.83 -1.19 -5.39
CA PHE A 4 -24.72 -0.46 -6.30
C PHE A 4 -24.79 1.03 -5.96
N ILE A 5 -24.85 1.36 -4.66
CA ILE A 5 -24.85 2.74 -4.18
C ILE A 5 -23.57 3.44 -4.65
N PHE A 6 -22.40 2.84 -4.42
CA PHE A 6 -21.13 3.42 -4.84
C PHE A 6 -21.02 3.56 -6.37
N SER A 7 -21.50 2.58 -7.14
CA SER A 7 -21.55 2.67 -8.60
C SER A 7 -22.41 3.84 -9.10
N GLN A 8 -23.53 4.11 -8.44
CA GLN A 8 -24.41 5.23 -8.79
C GLN A 8 -23.81 6.58 -8.41
N ILE A 9 -23.17 6.69 -7.24
CA ILE A 9 -22.44 7.89 -6.84
C ILE A 9 -21.31 8.15 -7.85
N ALA A 10 -20.52 7.14 -8.20
CA ALA A 10 -19.44 7.25 -9.18
C ALA A 10 -19.96 7.73 -10.55
N SER A 11 -21.08 7.19 -11.02
CA SER A 11 -21.69 7.57 -12.29
C SER A 11 -22.22 9.01 -12.27
N THR A 12 -22.72 9.46 -11.13
CA THR A 12 -23.15 10.85 -10.91
C THR A 12 -21.97 11.82 -10.86
N ALA A 13 -20.88 11.47 -10.18
CA ALA A 13 -19.66 12.26 -10.17
C ALA A 13 -19.09 12.40 -11.60
N LYS A 14 -19.04 11.29 -12.33
CA LYS A 14 -18.61 11.27 -13.74
C LYS A 14 -19.47 12.16 -14.65
N SER A 15 -20.79 12.20 -14.46
CA SER A 15 -21.67 13.06 -15.27
C SER A 15 -21.50 14.55 -14.97
N ARG A 16 -21.03 14.88 -13.76
CA ARG A 16 -20.63 16.25 -13.36
C ARG A 16 -19.21 16.62 -13.81
N GLY A 17 -18.46 15.68 -14.39
CA GLY A 17 -17.06 15.87 -14.75
C GLY A 17 -16.07 15.71 -13.58
N ASP A 18 -16.53 15.30 -12.40
CA ASP A 18 -15.66 14.95 -11.28
C ASP A 18 -15.16 13.51 -11.43
N TYR A 19 -14.13 13.36 -12.25
CA TYR A 19 -13.55 12.06 -12.54
C TYR A 19 -12.69 11.52 -11.39
N ASP A 20 -12.16 12.38 -10.50
CA ASP A 20 -11.40 11.95 -9.33
C ASP A 20 -12.34 11.23 -8.34
N GLU A 21 -13.45 11.88 -7.99
CA GLU A 21 -14.48 11.31 -7.14
C GLU A 21 -15.08 10.05 -7.77
N ALA A 22 -15.31 10.04 -9.09
CA ALA A 22 -15.79 8.85 -9.79
C ALA A 22 -14.84 7.65 -9.64
N VAL A 23 -13.52 7.86 -9.78
CA VAL A 23 -12.52 6.78 -9.59
C VAL A 23 -12.53 6.26 -8.16
N ASN A 24 -12.65 7.14 -7.17
CA ASN A 24 -12.71 6.79 -5.76
C ASN A 24 -13.94 5.92 -5.45
N PHE A 25 -15.12 6.29 -5.95
CA PHE A 25 -16.33 5.52 -5.73
C PHE A 25 -16.41 4.23 -6.56
N TYR A 26 -15.87 4.19 -7.78
CA TYR A 26 -15.72 2.92 -8.49
C TYR A 26 -14.78 1.96 -7.75
N THR A 27 -13.73 2.48 -7.11
CA THR A 27 -12.83 1.67 -6.25
C THR A 27 -13.56 1.11 -5.04
N LYS A 28 -14.36 1.92 -4.34
CA LYS A 28 -15.26 1.44 -3.27
C LYS A 28 -16.26 0.39 -3.77
N ALA A 29 -16.85 0.59 -4.95
CA ALA A 29 -17.74 -0.40 -5.55
C ALA A 29 -17.03 -1.74 -5.83
N LEU A 30 -15.79 -1.68 -6.33
CA LEU A 30 -14.95 -2.86 -6.57
C LEU A 30 -14.57 -3.60 -5.28
N GLN A 31 -14.42 -2.91 -4.15
CA GLN A 31 -14.21 -3.56 -2.84
C GLN A 31 -15.43 -4.34 -2.35
N GLU A 32 -16.63 -3.94 -2.76
CA GLU A 32 -17.91 -4.49 -2.29
C GLU A 32 -18.52 -5.53 -3.23
N VAL A 33 -18.04 -5.61 -4.48
CA VAL A 33 -18.55 -6.53 -5.49
C VAL A 33 -17.89 -7.91 -5.36
N PHE A 34 -18.61 -8.96 -5.73
CA PHE A 34 -18.00 -10.28 -5.89
C PHE A 34 -16.92 -10.22 -6.99
N PRO A 35 -15.69 -10.72 -6.75
CA PRO A 35 -14.61 -10.64 -7.73
C PRO A 35 -14.92 -11.52 -8.95
N TYR A 36 -14.35 -11.18 -10.11
CA TYR A 36 -14.47 -11.96 -11.36
C TYR A 36 -15.91 -12.22 -11.86
N CYS A 37 -16.87 -11.37 -11.49
CA CYS A 37 -18.22 -11.39 -12.07
C CYS A 37 -18.41 -10.33 -13.15
N GLU A 38 -19.46 -10.45 -13.96
CA GLU A 38 -19.79 -9.49 -15.03
C GLU A 38 -19.91 -8.05 -14.51
N LEU A 39 -20.49 -7.85 -13.31
CA LEU A 39 -20.57 -6.53 -12.68
C LEU A 39 -19.19 -5.96 -12.35
N SER A 40 -18.24 -6.79 -11.88
CA SER A 40 -16.86 -6.34 -11.63
C SER A 40 -16.16 -5.92 -12.93
N ALA A 41 -16.39 -6.63 -14.04
CA ALA A 41 -15.87 -6.23 -15.36
C ALA A 41 -16.43 -4.87 -15.81
N ILE A 42 -17.74 -4.64 -15.61
CA ILE A 42 -18.38 -3.35 -15.91
C ILE A 42 -17.79 -2.23 -15.04
N LEU A 43 -17.56 -2.48 -13.75
CA LEU A 43 -16.95 -1.50 -12.84
C LEU A 43 -15.50 -1.16 -13.24
N TYR A 44 -14.69 -2.15 -13.60
CA TYR A 44 -13.35 -1.92 -14.13
C TYR A 44 -13.39 -1.08 -15.42
N SER A 45 -14.27 -1.40 -16.38
CA SER A 45 -14.43 -0.61 -17.61
C SER A 45 -14.88 0.83 -17.33
N ASN A 46 -15.77 1.03 -16.35
CA ASN A 46 -16.23 2.36 -15.98
C ASN A 46 -15.13 3.19 -15.29
N ARG A 47 -14.35 2.56 -14.39
CA ARG A 47 -13.20 3.19 -13.75
C ARG A 47 -12.11 3.53 -14.76
N ALA A 48 -11.83 2.64 -15.72
CA ALA A 48 -10.94 2.91 -16.85
C ALA A 48 -11.38 4.17 -17.61
N LYS A 49 -12.65 4.29 -17.99
CA LYS A 49 -13.16 5.48 -18.69
C LYS A 49 -12.96 6.76 -17.87
N ALA A 50 -13.16 6.73 -16.55
CA ALA A 50 -12.90 7.88 -15.68
C ALA A 50 -11.40 8.22 -15.58
N LEU A 51 -10.53 7.22 -15.46
CA LEU A 51 -9.07 7.39 -15.50
C LEU A 51 -8.60 7.98 -16.83
N GLY A 52 -9.16 7.54 -17.96
CA GLY A 52 -8.87 8.09 -19.28
C GLY A 52 -9.27 9.57 -19.41
N CYS A 53 -10.34 10.01 -18.74
CA CYS A 53 -10.71 11.42 -18.64
C CYS A 53 -9.72 12.24 -17.80
N LEU A 54 -9.04 11.61 -16.83
CA LEU A 54 -7.93 12.19 -16.07
C LEU A 54 -6.57 12.12 -16.80
N GLN A 55 -6.53 11.63 -18.05
CA GLN A 55 -5.31 11.35 -18.83
C GLN A 55 -4.37 10.32 -18.15
N MET A 56 -4.91 9.49 -17.25
CA MET A 56 -4.18 8.40 -16.60
C MET A 56 -4.29 7.14 -17.46
N TYR A 57 -3.67 7.19 -18.64
CA TYR A 57 -3.86 6.15 -19.66
C TYR A 57 -3.24 4.80 -19.27
N GLU A 58 -2.13 4.79 -18.54
CA GLU A 58 -1.49 3.55 -18.08
C GLU A 58 -2.42 2.78 -17.13
N GLU A 59 -2.95 3.43 -16.10
CA GLU A 59 -3.91 2.83 -15.17
C GLU A 59 -5.24 2.51 -15.84
N SER A 60 -5.69 3.34 -16.78
CA SER A 60 -6.90 3.10 -17.55
C SER A 60 -6.80 1.84 -18.41
N LEU A 61 -5.65 1.60 -19.05
CA LEU A 61 -5.42 0.42 -19.88
C LEU A 61 -5.35 -0.85 -19.03
N ILE A 62 -4.76 -0.75 -17.83
CA ILE A 62 -4.74 -1.86 -16.86
C ILE A 62 -6.16 -2.25 -16.44
N ASP A 63 -7.02 -1.29 -16.14
CA ASP A 63 -8.41 -1.58 -15.76
C ASP A 63 -9.24 -2.15 -16.92
N ILE A 64 -9.10 -1.63 -18.14
CA ILE A 64 -9.87 -2.18 -19.27
C ILE A 64 -9.41 -3.60 -19.62
N ASP A 65 -8.13 -3.91 -19.44
CA ASP A 65 -7.62 -5.27 -19.62
C ASP A 65 -8.19 -6.25 -18.59
N ARG A 66 -8.35 -5.83 -17.33
CA ARG A 66 -9.06 -6.62 -16.30
C ARG A 66 -10.52 -6.87 -16.70
N ALA A 67 -11.21 -5.86 -17.22
CA ALA A 67 -12.59 -6.02 -17.69
C ALA A 67 -12.70 -7.04 -18.83
N ILE A 68 -11.75 -7.04 -19.76
CA ILE A 68 -11.66 -8.01 -20.86
C ILE A 68 -11.35 -9.42 -20.33
N GLU A 69 -10.42 -9.55 -19.38
CA GLU A 69 -10.03 -10.84 -18.75
C GLU A 69 -11.22 -11.49 -18.02
N ILE A 70 -12.05 -10.69 -17.34
CA ILE A 70 -13.19 -11.18 -16.53
C ILE A 70 -14.41 -11.50 -17.40
N SER A 71 -14.65 -10.74 -18.46
CA SER A 71 -15.90 -10.80 -19.22
C SER A 71 -16.03 -12.08 -20.03
N THR A 72 -17.06 -12.87 -19.71
CA THR A 72 -17.48 -14.05 -20.50
C THR A 72 -18.49 -13.70 -21.60
N ASN A 73 -19.03 -12.48 -21.59
CA ASN A 73 -20.05 -12.00 -22.51
C ASN A 73 -19.43 -11.37 -23.76
N THR A 74 -19.66 -11.97 -24.94
CA THR A 74 -19.08 -11.53 -26.21
C THR A 74 -19.37 -10.07 -26.56
N ALA A 75 -20.59 -9.59 -26.29
CA ALA A 75 -20.98 -8.22 -26.62
C ALA A 75 -20.27 -7.20 -25.72
N LEU A 76 -20.19 -7.48 -24.41
CA LEU A 76 -19.44 -6.64 -23.47
C LEU A 76 -17.94 -6.66 -23.78
N THR A 77 -17.37 -7.83 -24.05
CA THR A 77 -15.97 -7.98 -24.40
C THR A 77 -15.61 -7.19 -25.66
N LYS A 78 -16.50 -7.16 -26.67
CA LYS A 78 -16.32 -6.30 -27.85
C LYS A 78 -16.28 -4.82 -27.45
N HIS A 79 -17.26 -4.35 -26.69
CA HIS A 79 -17.30 -2.96 -26.22
C HIS A 79 -16.07 -2.59 -25.35
N PHE A 80 -15.55 -3.51 -24.54
CA PHE A 80 -14.32 -3.27 -23.76
C PHE A 80 -13.09 -3.18 -24.67
N LYS A 81 -12.97 -4.02 -25.71
CA LYS A 81 -11.91 -3.92 -26.73
C LYS A 81 -11.98 -2.60 -27.50
N ASP A 82 -13.17 -2.17 -27.88
CA ASP A 82 -13.37 -0.87 -28.55
C ASP A 82 -12.92 0.28 -27.63
N THR A 83 -13.25 0.20 -26.33
CA THR A 83 -12.78 1.16 -25.32
C THR A 83 -11.26 1.15 -25.19
N LYS A 84 -10.63 -0.03 -25.18
CA LYS A 84 -9.16 -0.17 -25.13
C LYS A 84 -8.50 0.51 -26.34
N MET A 85 -8.99 0.28 -27.55
CA MET A 85 -8.46 0.91 -28.76
C MET A 85 -8.53 2.44 -28.71
N ASP A 86 -9.64 3.01 -28.20
CA ASP A 86 -9.76 4.47 -28.01
C ASP A 86 -8.75 5.00 -26.98
N LEU A 87 -8.55 4.27 -25.87
CA LEU A 87 -7.57 4.62 -24.84
C LEU A 87 -6.13 4.58 -25.38
N GLU A 88 -5.76 3.54 -26.14
CA GLU A 88 -4.43 3.42 -26.77
C GLU A 88 -4.18 4.57 -27.76
N LYS A 89 -5.20 4.93 -28.55
CA LYS A 89 -5.13 6.08 -29.47
C LYS A 89 -4.97 7.41 -28.73
N LYS A 90 -5.56 7.56 -27.54
CA LYS A 90 -5.37 8.75 -26.71
C LYS A 90 -4.00 8.76 -26.04
N ALA A 91 -3.54 7.61 -25.55
CA ALA A 91 -2.23 7.45 -24.91
C ALA A 91 -1.05 7.74 -25.85
N SER A 92 -1.20 7.44 -27.14
CA SER A 92 -0.17 7.72 -28.16
C SER A 92 -0.04 9.19 -28.55
N ARG A 93 -1.01 10.04 -28.19
CA ARG A 93 -0.94 11.49 -28.43
C ARG A 93 -0.12 12.17 -27.34
N PRO A 94 0.48 13.34 -27.61
CA PRO A 94 1.06 14.17 -26.57
C PRO A 94 0.01 14.47 -25.50
N HIS A 95 0.30 14.08 -24.28
CA HIS A 95 -0.54 14.30 -23.11
C HIS A 95 0.33 14.69 -21.93
N THR A 96 -0.26 15.34 -20.94
CA THR A 96 0.44 15.65 -19.70
C THR A 96 0.68 14.34 -18.98
N LYS A 97 1.91 13.82 -19.03
CA LYS A 97 2.31 12.72 -18.16
C LYS A 97 2.07 13.17 -16.73
N GLN A 98 1.23 12.44 -16.02
CA GLN A 98 1.08 12.70 -14.60
C GLN A 98 2.40 12.40 -13.93
N ASN A 99 2.83 13.30 -13.03
CA ASN A 99 4.07 13.10 -12.28
C ASN A 99 4.04 11.73 -11.62
N ASN A 100 5.20 11.08 -11.56
CA ASN A 100 5.37 9.88 -10.75
C ASN A 100 4.93 10.23 -9.32
N ARG A 101 3.76 9.75 -8.90
CA ARG A 101 3.20 10.01 -7.55
C ARG A 101 3.90 9.21 -6.46
N ASN A 102 4.94 8.46 -6.85
CA ASN A 102 5.63 7.52 -6.00
C ASN A 102 6.86 8.19 -5.41
N HIS A 103 6.66 8.85 -4.27
CA HIS A 103 7.74 9.47 -3.48
C HIS A 103 8.82 8.48 -2.97
N PHE A 104 8.66 7.17 -3.21
CA PHE A 104 9.49 6.11 -2.66
C PHE A 104 10.38 5.40 -3.68
N GLU A 105 10.39 5.82 -4.94
CA GLU A 105 11.21 5.18 -5.99
C GLU A 105 12.65 5.73 -6.02
N ASP A 106 12.83 7.01 -5.69
CA ASP A 106 14.14 7.67 -5.66
C ASP A 106 14.71 7.67 -4.23
N ILE A 107 15.06 6.49 -3.72
CA ILE A 107 15.71 6.37 -2.41
C ILE A 107 17.13 6.96 -2.52
N PRO A 108 17.47 8.00 -1.72
CA PRO A 108 18.79 8.60 -1.79
C PRO A 108 19.85 7.65 -1.21
N SER A 109 21.12 7.89 -1.52
CA SER A 109 22.25 7.20 -0.91
C SER A 109 22.78 7.95 0.32
N LEU A 110 23.46 7.25 1.22
CA LEU A 110 24.18 7.89 2.34
C LEU A 110 25.20 8.90 1.80
N SER A 111 25.26 10.07 2.43
CA SER A 111 26.20 11.14 2.03
C SER A 111 27.63 10.87 2.51
N HIS A 112 27.79 10.01 3.52
CA HIS A 112 29.10 9.55 4.01
C HIS A 112 29.14 8.02 4.02
N ASN A 113 30.26 7.43 4.43
CA ASN A 113 30.40 5.99 4.52
C ASN A 113 29.35 5.38 5.45
N GLU A 114 29.03 4.11 5.23
CA GLU A 114 28.12 3.38 6.11
C GLU A 114 28.82 3.02 7.44
N ASN A 115 28.06 3.14 8.52
CA ASN A 115 28.47 2.74 9.85
C ASN A 115 28.62 1.20 9.90
N LYS A 116 29.70 0.72 10.52
CA LYS A 116 30.01 -0.72 10.58
C LYS A 116 29.05 -1.53 11.45
N ASP A 117 28.44 -0.88 12.43
CA ASP A 117 27.62 -1.52 13.47
C ASP A 117 26.13 -1.45 13.15
N ILE A 118 25.69 -0.41 12.42
CA ILE A 118 24.27 -0.16 12.12
C ILE A 118 24.08 0.02 10.60
N PRO A 119 23.61 -1.02 9.90
CA PRO A 119 23.31 -0.94 8.47
C PRO A 119 22.32 0.19 8.15
N GLY A 120 22.56 0.89 7.05
CA GLY A 120 21.78 2.04 6.61
C GLY A 120 22.07 3.33 7.36
N MET A 121 22.94 3.33 8.39
CA MET A 121 23.34 4.54 9.10
C MET A 121 24.67 5.07 8.57
N SER A 122 24.81 6.38 8.49
CA SER A 122 26.07 7.04 8.17
C SER A 122 27.08 6.92 9.33
N ASP A 123 28.36 6.73 9.01
CA ASP A 123 29.49 6.80 9.95
C ASP A 123 29.71 8.21 10.52
N ALA A 124 29.01 9.22 9.99
CA ALA A 124 28.91 10.56 10.56
C ALA A 124 28.05 10.64 11.82
N VAL A 125 27.33 9.56 12.14
CA VAL A 125 26.48 9.43 13.31
C VAL A 125 26.84 8.15 14.07
N ARG A 126 26.68 8.17 15.39
CA ARG A 126 26.74 6.97 16.24
C ARG A 126 25.56 6.92 17.21
N LEU A 127 25.15 5.71 17.58
CA LEU A 127 24.19 5.47 18.65
C LEU A 127 24.91 5.55 20.01
N VAL A 128 24.36 6.30 20.96
CA VAL A 128 24.94 6.53 22.29
C VAL A 128 23.89 6.32 23.36
N HIS A 129 24.28 5.67 24.45
CA HIS A 129 23.48 5.57 25.67
C HIS A 129 23.95 6.63 26.66
N SER A 130 23.11 7.63 26.93
CA SER A 130 23.37 8.66 27.93
C SER A 130 22.39 8.55 29.10
N THR A 131 22.83 8.96 30.29
CA THR A 131 21.96 9.01 31.47
C THR A 131 20.88 10.09 31.35
N LYS A 132 21.18 11.18 30.63
CA LYS A 132 20.28 12.33 30.50
C LYS A 132 19.20 12.14 29.43
N TYR A 133 19.54 11.53 28.28
CA TYR A 133 18.65 11.44 27.12
C TYR A 133 18.30 10.00 26.73
N GLY A 134 18.81 9.00 27.45
CA GLY A 134 18.66 7.60 27.07
C GLY A 134 19.42 7.29 25.78
N VAL A 135 18.80 6.49 24.91
CA VAL A 135 19.34 6.14 23.59
C VAL A 135 19.19 7.33 22.65
N ASN A 136 20.31 7.84 22.14
CA ASN A 136 20.35 9.02 21.27
C ASN A 136 21.42 8.88 20.18
N PHE A 137 21.38 9.76 19.19
CA PHE A 137 22.35 9.83 18.10
C PHE A 137 23.27 11.03 18.27
N GLU A 138 24.58 10.81 18.16
CA GLU A 138 25.60 11.86 18.22
C GLU A 138 26.38 11.95 16.90
N ALA A 139 26.65 13.17 16.44
CA ALA A 139 27.51 13.41 15.29
C ALA A 139 28.98 13.11 15.64
N THR A 140 29.67 12.36 14.78
CA THR A 140 31.10 12.04 14.91
C THR A 140 31.98 12.94 14.05
N LYS A 141 31.39 13.63 13.07
CA LYS A 141 32.00 14.56 12.12
C LYS A 141 30.97 15.63 11.68
N PRO A 142 31.38 16.71 11.00
CA PRO A 142 30.44 17.72 10.49
C PRO A 142 29.40 17.12 9.53
N ILE A 143 28.14 17.53 9.69
CA ILE A 143 26.99 17.11 8.85
C ILE A 143 26.42 18.36 8.18
N GLY A 144 26.33 18.35 6.85
CA GLY A 144 25.82 19.45 6.06
C GLY A 144 24.30 19.42 5.88
N THR A 145 23.71 20.55 5.46
CA THR A 145 22.32 20.58 5.02
C THR A 145 22.15 19.71 3.77
N GLY A 146 21.19 18.78 3.82
CA GLY A 146 20.94 17.82 2.74
C GLY A 146 21.71 16.51 2.87
N ASP A 147 22.57 16.35 3.88
CA ASP A 147 23.23 15.06 4.13
C ASP A 147 22.22 14.00 4.57
N VAL A 148 22.31 12.82 3.94
CA VAL A 148 21.53 11.64 4.31
C VAL A 148 22.33 10.83 5.32
N ILE A 149 21.83 10.81 6.56
CA ILE A 149 22.50 10.20 7.71
C ILE A 149 21.92 8.84 8.12
N LEU A 150 20.71 8.52 7.67
CA LEU A 150 20.03 7.26 7.94
C LEU A 150 19.08 6.92 6.79
N ILE A 151 19.15 5.68 6.32
CA ILE A 151 18.21 5.09 5.37
C ILE A 151 17.71 3.80 6.03
N GLU A 152 16.43 3.78 6.40
CA GLU A 152 15.82 2.62 7.04
C GLU A 152 14.62 2.16 6.24
N LYS A 153 14.58 0.85 5.92
CA LYS A 153 13.40 0.22 5.36
C LYS A 153 12.44 -0.13 6.51
N PRO A 154 11.17 0.29 6.46
CA PRO A 154 10.22 -0.03 7.51
C PRO A 154 10.05 -1.54 7.64
N GLN A 155 10.09 -2.04 8.88
CA GLN A 155 9.83 -3.46 9.16
C GLN A 155 8.37 -3.83 8.91
N VAL A 156 7.47 -2.91 9.25
CA VAL A 156 6.03 -3.03 9.09
C VAL A 156 5.50 -1.71 8.56
N THR A 157 4.54 -1.80 7.65
CA THR A 157 3.74 -0.65 7.22
C THR A 157 2.26 -1.01 7.35
N SER A 158 1.45 -0.02 7.68
CA SER A 158 0.00 -0.16 7.74
C SER A 158 -0.65 1.10 7.21
N ILE A 159 -1.79 0.93 6.53
CA ILE A 159 -2.62 2.05 6.08
C ILE A 159 -3.64 2.31 7.19
N ILE A 160 -3.58 3.50 7.77
CA ILE A 160 -4.61 4.00 8.70
C ILE A 160 -5.74 4.56 7.84
N GLN A 161 -6.90 3.90 7.83
CA GLN A 161 -8.06 4.40 7.12
C GLN A 161 -8.69 5.54 7.93
N THR A 162 -8.68 6.75 7.39
CA THR A 162 -9.50 7.84 7.94
C THR A 162 -10.88 7.80 7.30
N ASP A 163 -11.91 8.24 8.03
CA ASP A 163 -13.31 8.19 7.58
C ASP A 163 -13.59 9.02 6.30
N VAL A 164 -12.65 9.87 5.89
CA VAL A 164 -12.84 10.88 4.85
C VAL A 164 -12.32 10.50 3.46
N ASP A 165 -11.35 9.58 3.34
CA ASP A 165 -10.69 9.32 2.06
C ASP A 165 -10.73 7.85 1.62
N VAL A 166 -10.95 7.64 0.31
CA VAL A 166 -10.73 6.32 -0.30
C VAL A 166 -9.23 6.09 -0.35
N ALA A 167 -8.77 4.96 0.17
CA ALA A 167 -7.34 4.64 0.14
C ALA A 167 -6.85 4.59 -1.31
N ARG A 168 -5.96 5.52 -1.66
CA ARG A 168 -5.25 5.62 -2.94
C ARG A 168 -3.88 4.96 -2.90
N MET A 169 -3.66 4.12 -1.91
CA MET A 169 -2.37 3.51 -1.64
C MET A 169 -2.46 1.99 -1.72
N CYS A 170 -1.39 1.37 -2.19
CA CYS A 170 -1.21 -0.07 -2.08
C CYS A 170 -0.97 -0.46 -0.62
N TYR A 171 -1.73 -1.42 -0.10
CA TYR A 171 -1.66 -1.90 1.29
C TYR A 171 -0.41 -2.74 1.58
N TYR A 172 0.47 -2.94 0.59
CA TYR A 172 1.74 -3.67 0.71
C TYR A 172 2.96 -2.77 0.53
N CYS A 173 3.02 -2.05 -0.60
CA CYS A 173 4.19 -1.24 -0.94
C CYS A 173 3.98 0.27 -0.75
N LEU A 174 2.82 0.69 -0.24
CA LEU A 174 2.46 2.10 0.00
C LEU A 174 2.49 3.02 -1.25
N ARG A 175 2.63 2.44 -2.44
CA ARG A 175 2.61 3.16 -3.71
C ARG A 175 1.26 3.88 -3.91
N ASP A 176 1.26 5.18 -4.20
CA ASP A 176 0.05 5.89 -4.65
C ASP A 176 -0.32 5.35 -6.03
N TYR A 177 -1.54 4.81 -6.13
CA TYR A 177 -1.99 4.16 -7.33
C TYR A 177 -3.52 4.23 -7.44
N ARG A 178 -4.05 4.45 -8.65
CA ARG A 178 -5.48 4.63 -8.84
C ARG A 178 -6.21 3.43 -9.44
N ALA A 179 -5.52 2.56 -10.16
CA ALA A 179 -6.08 1.29 -10.62
C ALA A 179 -5.85 0.18 -9.59
N LEU A 180 -6.17 0.44 -8.31
CA LEU A 180 -6.00 -0.53 -7.23
C LEU A 180 -6.94 -1.73 -7.41
N LEU A 181 -6.40 -2.90 -7.06
CA LEU A 181 -7.08 -4.19 -7.00
C LEU A 181 -7.59 -4.43 -5.58
N PRO A 182 -8.87 -4.74 -5.38
CA PRO A 182 -9.36 -5.18 -4.09
C PRO A 182 -8.81 -6.57 -3.74
N CYS A 183 -8.79 -6.86 -2.44
CA CYS A 183 -8.73 -8.23 -1.96
C CYS A 183 -9.95 -9.01 -2.49
N GLU A 184 -9.76 -10.29 -2.79
CA GLU A 184 -10.84 -11.15 -3.29
C GLU A 184 -11.70 -11.76 -2.18
N ARG A 185 -11.23 -11.62 -0.93
CA ARG A 185 -11.81 -12.30 0.24
C ARG A 185 -12.34 -11.31 1.29
N CYS A 186 -12.00 -10.04 1.17
CA CYS A 186 -12.50 -8.98 2.05
C CYS A 186 -12.67 -7.67 1.27
N ASN A 187 -13.39 -6.72 1.86
CA ASN A 187 -13.66 -5.41 1.27
C ASN A 187 -12.71 -4.30 1.78
N SER A 188 -11.68 -4.63 2.56
CA SER A 188 -10.88 -3.62 3.27
C SER A 188 -9.58 -3.24 2.57
N ALA A 189 -8.90 -4.18 1.92
CA ALA A 189 -7.54 -4.00 1.43
C ALA A 189 -7.48 -3.81 -0.10
N LEU A 190 -6.54 -2.95 -0.54
CA LEU A 190 -6.32 -2.56 -1.93
C LEU A 190 -4.84 -2.71 -2.31
N TYR A 191 -4.55 -3.13 -3.54
CA TYR A 191 -3.18 -3.43 -3.99
C TYR A 191 -2.92 -2.90 -5.39
N CYS A 192 -1.70 -2.43 -5.67
CA CYS A 192 -1.36 -1.95 -7.02
C CYS A 192 -1.21 -3.07 -8.04
N SER A 193 -1.02 -4.32 -7.60
CA SER A 193 -0.70 -5.45 -8.47
C SER A 193 -1.12 -6.80 -7.85
N LYS A 194 -1.26 -7.83 -8.71
CA LYS A 194 -1.58 -9.21 -8.26
C LYS A 194 -0.44 -9.73 -7.37
N GLU A 195 0.79 -9.33 -7.63
CA GLU A 195 2.00 -9.66 -6.88
C GLU A 195 2.00 -9.04 -5.48
N CYS A 196 1.71 -7.74 -5.35
CA CYS A 196 1.61 -7.08 -4.04
C CYS A 196 0.50 -7.70 -3.19
N ARG A 197 -0.63 -8.04 -3.82
CA ARG A 197 -1.73 -8.72 -3.13
C ARG A 197 -1.32 -10.10 -2.62
N ALA A 198 -0.63 -10.90 -3.45
CA ALA A 198 -0.17 -12.24 -3.06
C ALA A 198 0.86 -12.17 -1.92
N LYS A 199 1.84 -11.28 -2.01
CA LYS A 199 2.85 -11.07 -0.96
C LYS A 199 2.21 -10.62 0.36
N ALA A 200 1.31 -9.63 0.31
CA ALA A 200 0.59 -9.20 1.50
C ALA A 200 -0.19 -10.34 2.15
N TYR A 201 -0.90 -11.14 1.34
CA TYR A 201 -1.64 -12.30 1.84
C TYR A 201 -0.74 -13.29 2.56
N GLU A 202 0.40 -13.64 1.98
CA GLU A 202 1.35 -14.60 2.57
C GLU A 202 2.01 -14.08 3.85
N GLU A 203 2.37 -12.79 3.88
CA GLU A 203 3.16 -12.22 4.98
C GLU A 203 2.33 -11.81 6.20
N TYR A 204 1.10 -11.33 6.03
CA TYR A 204 0.29 -10.86 7.17
C TYR A 204 -1.21 -10.81 6.89
N HIS A 205 -1.61 -10.43 5.68
CA HIS A 205 -3.00 -10.13 5.40
C HIS A 205 -3.90 -11.37 5.55
N ARG A 206 -3.41 -12.61 5.33
CA ARG A 206 -4.23 -13.83 5.57
C ARG A 206 -4.83 -13.92 6.97
N PHE A 207 -4.13 -13.41 7.99
CA PHE A 207 -4.58 -13.44 9.39
C PHE A 207 -5.58 -12.33 9.72
N GLN A 208 -5.53 -11.25 8.95
CA GLN A 208 -6.45 -10.11 9.05
C GLN A 208 -7.59 -10.21 8.04
N CYS A 209 -7.47 -11.10 7.05
CA CYS A 209 -8.38 -11.19 5.93
C CYS A 209 -9.75 -11.61 6.47
N ASN A 210 -10.75 -10.79 6.21
CA ASN A 210 -12.12 -11.00 6.70
C ASN A 210 -12.31 -10.75 8.21
N SER A 211 -11.25 -10.42 8.95
CA SER A 211 -11.33 -9.84 10.30
C SER A 211 -11.73 -8.37 10.18
N LYS A 212 -12.96 -8.13 9.75
CA LYS A 212 -13.59 -6.83 9.99
C LYS A 212 -13.66 -6.70 11.51
N ASN A 213 -13.00 -5.70 12.10
CA ASN A 213 -13.15 -5.21 13.50
C ASN A 213 -11.92 -5.28 14.41
N PHE A 214 -10.69 -5.55 13.94
CA PHE A 214 -9.54 -5.17 14.77
C PHE A 214 -9.28 -3.66 14.63
N PRO A 215 -9.19 -2.91 15.73
CA PRO A 215 -8.68 -1.54 15.72
C PRO A 215 -7.31 -1.46 15.01
N ASP A 216 -7.00 -0.32 14.38
CA ASP A 216 -5.80 -0.16 13.55
C ASP A 216 -4.50 -0.43 14.31
N ASP A 217 -4.44 -0.11 15.60
CA ASP A 217 -3.33 -0.42 16.50
C ASP A 217 -3.16 -1.94 16.71
N VAL A 218 -4.26 -2.68 16.86
CA VAL A 218 -4.24 -4.13 16.97
C VAL A 218 -3.80 -4.77 15.65
N GLN A 219 -4.27 -4.25 14.51
CA GLN A 219 -3.82 -4.71 13.19
C GLN A 219 -2.31 -4.53 13.04
N PHE A 220 -1.77 -3.36 13.41
CA PHE A 220 -0.34 -3.10 13.36
C PHE A 220 0.47 -4.09 14.20
N VAL A 221 0.04 -4.35 15.45
CA VAL A 221 0.70 -5.31 16.33
C VAL A 221 0.68 -6.72 15.74
N ILE A 222 -0.44 -7.15 15.15
CA ILE A 222 -0.52 -8.46 14.48
C ILE A 222 0.50 -8.55 13.34
N ILE A 223 0.60 -7.52 12.48
CA ILE A 223 1.57 -7.53 11.36
C ILE A 223 2.99 -7.60 11.91
N LEU A 224 3.31 -6.81 12.93
CA LEU A 224 4.62 -6.83 13.57
C LEU A 224 4.96 -8.19 14.15
N LEU A 225 4.04 -8.80 14.90
CA LEU A 225 4.23 -10.13 15.47
C LEU A 225 4.44 -11.18 14.38
N MET A 226 3.63 -11.19 13.32
CA MET A 226 3.80 -12.14 12.21
C MET A 226 5.13 -11.93 11.50
N LYS A 227 5.56 -10.68 11.31
CA LYS A 227 6.83 -10.37 10.65
C LYS A 227 8.04 -10.81 11.46
N ILE A 228 8.09 -10.47 12.75
CA ILE A 228 9.23 -10.80 13.62
C ILE A 228 9.30 -12.29 13.97
N THR A 229 8.18 -13.00 13.92
CA THR A 229 8.12 -14.43 14.25
C THR A 229 8.13 -15.34 13.02
N GLU A 230 8.38 -14.81 11.81
CA GLU A 230 8.29 -15.58 10.56
C GLU A 230 6.97 -16.36 10.46
N ASN A 231 5.86 -15.64 10.46
CA ASN A 231 4.51 -16.21 10.42
C ASN A 231 4.20 -17.15 11.60
N GLY A 232 4.82 -16.93 12.76
CA GLY A 232 4.62 -17.70 13.99
C GLY A 232 5.60 -18.85 14.19
N GLU A 233 6.45 -19.18 13.20
CA GLU A 233 7.45 -20.26 13.31
C GLU A 233 8.43 -20.02 14.48
N LYS A 234 8.80 -18.76 14.71
CA LYS A 234 9.72 -18.34 15.78
C LYS A 234 9.01 -17.83 17.02
N LEU A 235 7.69 -18.03 17.16
CA LEU A 235 6.94 -17.50 18.30
C LEU A 235 7.47 -18.04 19.64
N ALA A 236 7.79 -19.33 19.71
CA ALA A 236 8.34 -19.94 20.92
C ALA A 236 9.72 -19.37 21.29
N GLU A 237 10.56 -19.05 20.31
CA GLU A 237 11.86 -18.42 20.52
C GLU A 237 11.71 -16.98 21.00
N ALA A 238 10.78 -16.23 20.39
CA ALA A 238 10.45 -14.86 20.79
C ALA A 238 9.97 -14.80 22.24
N ILE A 239 9.09 -15.72 22.67
CA ILE A 239 8.62 -15.80 24.06
C ILE A 239 9.78 -16.06 25.02
N LYS A 240 10.64 -17.06 24.72
CA LYS A 240 11.84 -17.36 25.52
C LYS A 240 12.79 -16.17 25.61
N TYR A 241 12.90 -15.37 24.55
CA TYR A 241 13.72 -14.17 24.55
C TYR A 241 13.13 -13.08 25.45
N CYS A 242 11.82 -12.85 25.41
CA CYS A 242 11.14 -11.93 26.33
C CYS A 242 11.35 -12.31 27.80
N GLU A 243 11.19 -13.60 28.14
CA GLU A 243 11.45 -14.10 29.51
C GLU A 243 12.89 -13.82 29.98
N LYS A 244 13.88 -13.96 29.08
CA LYS A 244 15.28 -13.62 29.35
C LYS A 244 15.48 -12.12 29.57
N LEU A 245 14.78 -11.26 28.82
CA LEU A 245 14.88 -9.81 29.00
C LEU A 245 14.28 -9.37 30.35
N ASP A 246 13.16 -9.97 30.77
CA ASP A 246 12.51 -9.66 32.05
C ASP A 246 13.37 -10.07 33.25
N THR A 247 14.05 -11.21 33.17
CA THR A 247 15.01 -11.63 34.19
C THR A 247 16.23 -10.70 34.25
N MET A 248 16.74 -10.23 33.11
CA MET A 248 17.84 -9.26 33.05
C MET A 248 17.47 -7.84 33.51
N SER A 249 16.24 -7.39 33.26
CA SER A 249 15.75 -6.08 33.72
C SER A 249 15.45 -6.08 35.22
N SER A 250 14.96 -7.19 35.76
CA SER A 250 14.76 -7.41 37.20
C SER A 250 16.09 -7.45 37.96
N GLY A 251 17.14 -8.03 37.38
CA GLY A 251 18.49 -8.03 37.95
C GLY A 251 19.14 -6.64 38.01
N ARG A 252 18.82 -5.74 37.06
CA ARG A 252 19.31 -4.35 37.08
C ARG A 252 18.67 -3.48 38.15
N LYS A 253 17.47 -3.81 38.64
CA LYS A 253 16.81 -3.09 39.76
C LYS A 253 17.38 -3.44 41.15
N LEU A 254 18.18 -4.49 41.26
CA LEU A 254 18.77 -4.94 42.53
C LEU A 254 20.23 -4.47 42.74
N CYS A 255 20.80 -3.73 41.79
CA CYS A 255 22.16 -3.18 41.85
C CYS A 255 22.20 -1.64 41.81
N GLY A 256 21.13 -0.97 42.25
CA GLY A 256 21.06 0.49 42.42
C GLY A 256 21.17 0.90 43.87
#